data_AF-A0A934XS63-F1
#
_entry.id   AF-A0A934XS63-F1
#
_cell.length_a   1.000
_cell.length_b   1.000
_cell.length_c   1.000
_cell.angle_alpha   90.00
_cell.angle_beta   90.00
_cell.angle_gamma   90.00
#
_symmetry.space_group_name_H-M   'P 1'
#
loop_
_entity.id
_entity.type
_entity.pdbx_description
1 polymer ?
#
loop_
_entity_poly.entity_id
_entity_poly.type
_entity_poly.pdbx_seq_one_letter_code
_entity_poly.pdbx_strand_id
1 'polypeptide(L)'
;MSIVRRNHGIEHATVSLLTARRADRRIVARSNTRGFIIFGEIETQELELATKEALRRLQAGDAHMAVHPNCGTNFVTSGMLAGLAAWAVTVLSTQGERKRSAWEALPTAFTAATLALFVAQPLGHTLQEFVTTSAQVQGVRLGQVTRRADLGGVPVHLVELIHP
;
A
#
# COMPACT_ATOMS: atom_id res chain seq x y z
N MET A 1 -12.61 4.30 14.86
CA MET A 1 -11.79 3.85 13.70
C MET A 1 -10.34 3.75 14.13
N SER A 2 -9.58 2.74 13.67
CA SER A 2 -8.19 2.53 14.11
C SER A 2 -7.27 3.70 13.74
N ILE A 3 -6.41 4.13 14.67
CA ILE A 3 -5.40 5.18 14.45
C ILE A 3 -4.49 4.83 13.27
N VAL A 4 -4.04 3.58 13.19
CA VAL A 4 -3.14 3.12 12.11
C VAL A 4 -3.77 3.27 10.74
N ARG A 5 -5.07 2.99 10.60
CA ARG A 5 -5.78 3.14 9.32
C ARG A 5 -5.85 4.60 8.88
N ARG A 6 -6.07 5.52 9.83
CA ARG A 6 -6.10 6.97 9.56
C ARG A 6 -4.74 7.46 9.11
N ASN A 7 -3.68 7.03 9.81
CA ASN A 7 -2.30 7.35 9.45
C ASN A 7 -1.94 6.83 8.07
N HIS A 8 -2.36 5.59 7.76
CA HIS A 8 -2.13 4.97 6.46
C HIS A 8 -2.86 5.70 5.31
N GLY A 9 -4.08 6.19 5.55
CA GLY A 9 -4.76 7.05 4.58
C GLY A 9 -4.02 8.37 4.32
N ILE A 10 -3.49 9.00 5.38
CA ILE A 10 -2.71 10.25 5.25
C ILE A 10 -1.37 10.00 4.55
N GLU A 11 -0.72 8.88 4.86
CA GLU A 11 0.50 8.43 4.18
C GLU A 11 0.26 8.26 2.68
N HIS A 12 -0.79 7.53 2.28
CA HIS A 12 -1.14 7.35 0.87
C HIS A 12 -1.37 8.67 0.15
N ALA A 13 -2.13 9.58 0.76
CA ALA A 13 -2.40 10.89 0.20
C ALA A 13 -1.10 11.72 0.07
N THR A 14 -0.22 11.65 1.06
CA THR A 14 1.08 12.34 1.07
C THR A 14 2.00 11.81 -0.03
N VAL A 15 2.15 10.48 -0.14
CA VAL A 15 2.97 9.84 -1.18
C VAL A 15 2.42 10.17 -2.57
N SER A 16 1.10 10.12 -2.75
CA SER A 16 0.46 10.48 -4.03
C SER A 16 0.82 11.90 -4.46
N LEU A 17 0.80 12.87 -3.54
CA LEU A 17 1.18 14.26 -3.83
C LEU A 17 2.68 14.40 -4.15
N LEU A 18 3.54 13.66 -3.46
CA LEU A 18 4.99 13.68 -3.69
C LEU A 18 5.37 13.06 -5.04
N THR A 19 4.73 11.96 -5.41
CA THR A 19 4.93 11.28 -6.70
C THR A 19 4.34 12.09 -7.86
N ALA A 20 3.21 12.78 -7.66
CA ALA A 20 2.65 13.67 -8.67
C ALA A 20 3.58 14.85 -9.02
N ARG A 21 4.44 15.29 -8.08
CA ARG A 21 5.43 16.34 -8.31
C ARG A 21 6.69 15.83 -9.02
N ARG A 22 7.12 14.60 -8.72
CA ARG A 22 8.30 13.95 -9.31
C ARG A 22 8.09 12.45 -9.42
N ALA A 23 7.75 11.99 -10.63
CA ALA A 23 7.37 10.60 -10.88
C ALA A 23 8.56 9.61 -10.81
N ASP A 24 9.79 10.09 -11.00
CA ASP A 24 11.02 9.31 -10.93
C ASP A 24 11.49 9.04 -9.48
N ARG A 25 10.89 9.72 -8.50
CA ARG A 25 11.30 9.60 -7.11
C ARG A 25 10.84 8.29 -6.50
N ARG A 26 11.82 7.52 -6.01
CA ARG A 26 11.59 6.27 -5.28
C ARG A 26 11.29 6.59 -3.81
N ILE A 27 10.06 6.33 -3.40
CA ILE A 27 9.57 6.56 -2.04
C ILE A 27 9.00 5.25 -1.53
N VAL A 28 9.42 4.85 -0.33
CA VAL A 28 8.77 3.78 0.44
C VAL A 28 8.22 4.39 1.72
N ALA A 29 7.04 3.98 2.12
CA ALA A 29 6.35 4.53 3.26
C ALA A 29 5.82 3.43 4.19
N ARG A 30 5.72 3.73 5.48
CA ARG A 30 5.18 2.80 6.48
C ARG A 30 4.50 3.53 7.64
N SER A 31 3.22 3.22 7.86
CA SER A 31 2.42 3.78 8.93
C SER A 31 2.55 3.01 10.24
N ASN A 32 2.38 3.73 11.34
CA ASN A 32 2.32 3.18 12.68
C ASN A 32 1.29 3.97 13.53
N THR A 33 1.25 3.74 14.84
CA THR A 33 0.28 4.40 15.74
C THR A 33 0.58 5.87 16.02
N ARG A 34 1.77 6.39 15.69
CA ARG A 34 2.18 7.78 15.92
C ARG A 34 2.18 8.64 14.66
N GLY A 35 2.10 8.02 13.48
CA GLY A 35 2.17 8.69 12.19
C GLY A 35 2.68 7.74 11.13
N PHE A 36 3.67 8.16 10.35
CA PHE A 36 4.31 7.32 9.33
C PHE A 36 5.78 7.66 9.11
N ILE A 37 6.49 6.72 8.49
CA ILE A 37 7.91 6.81 8.16
C ILE A 37 8.03 6.83 6.64
N ILE A 38 8.88 7.71 6.11
CA ILE A 38 9.21 7.80 4.70
C ILE A 38 10.68 7.47 4.51
N PHE A 39 10.97 6.62 3.52
CA PHE A 39 12.30 6.29 3.02
C PHE A 39 12.43 6.84 1.60
N GLY A 40 13.37 7.74 1.37
CA GLY A 40 13.61 8.33 0.06
C GLY A 40 14.22 9.72 0.14
N GLU A 41 14.80 10.15 -0.97
CA GLU A 41 15.45 11.47 -1.07
C GLU A 41 14.41 12.58 -1.25
N ILE A 42 14.00 13.17 -0.13
CA ILE A 42 12.96 14.21 -0.07
C ILE A 42 13.43 15.30 0.89
N GLU A 43 13.20 16.55 0.51
CA GLU A 43 13.44 17.67 1.43
C GLU A 43 12.38 17.64 2.54
N THR A 44 12.81 17.76 3.81
CA THR A 44 11.90 17.74 4.97
C THR A 44 10.76 18.75 4.82
N GLN A 45 11.03 19.95 4.31
CA GLN A 45 10.03 20.98 4.07
C GLN A 45 9.02 20.57 2.99
N GLU A 46 9.49 19.91 1.92
CA GLU A 46 8.60 19.39 0.88
C GLU A 46 7.65 18.33 1.43
N LEU A 47 8.17 17.40 2.24
CA LEU A 47 7.39 16.36 2.91
C LEU A 47 6.35 16.98 3.86
N GLU A 48 6.72 18.00 4.61
CA GLU A 48 5.82 18.73 5.50
C GLU A 48 4.67 19.38 4.73
N LEU A 49 4.97 20.08 3.64
CA LEU A 49 3.96 20.72 2.77
C LEU A 49 3.03 19.69 2.12
N ALA A 50 3.57 18.58 1.62
CA ALA A 50 2.77 17.50 1.05
C ALA A 50 1.83 16.88 2.10
N THR A 51 2.32 16.67 3.33
CA THR A 51 1.51 16.11 4.42
C THR A 51 0.40 17.07 4.85
N LYS A 52 0.69 18.36 4.95
CA LYS A 52 -0.33 19.40 5.24
C LYS A 52 -1.42 19.42 4.18
N GLU A 53 -1.04 19.35 2.90
CA GLU A 53 -1.99 19.32 1.79
C GLU A 53 -2.81 18.03 1.77
N ALA A 54 -2.19 16.88 2.04
CA ALA A 54 -2.88 15.59 2.17
C ALA A 54 -3.95 15.64 3.27
N LEU A 55 -3.60 16.13 4.46
CA LEU A 55 -4.55 16.34 5.55
C LEU A 55 -5.70 17.24 5.14
N ARG A 56 -5.40 18.40 4.54
CA ARG A 56 -6.40 19.38 4.09
C ARG A 56 -7.40 18.76 3.11
N ARG A 57 -6.92 18.01 2.10
CA ARG A 57 -7.78 17.38 1.08
C ARG A 57 -8.63 16.27 1.67
N LEU A 58 -8.05 15.38 2.47
CA LEU A 58 -8.79 14.31 3.13
C LEU A 58 -9.86 14.86 4.08
N GLN A 59 -9.55 15.94 4.82
CA GLN A 59 -10.53 16.64 5.67
C GLN A 59 -11.62 17.35 4.88
N ALA A 60 -11.33 17.77 3.64
CA ALA A 60 -12.31 18.31 2.70
C ALA A 60 -13.15 17.22 2.01
N GLY A 61 -12.93 15.93 2.33
CA GLY A 61 -13.73 14.82 1.82
C GLY A 61 -13.11 14.07 0.62
N ASP A 62 -11.86 14.34 0.28
CA ASP A 62 -11.19 13.77 -0.89
C ASP A 62 -10.71 12.32 -0.65
N ALA A 63 -11.67 11.42 -0.36
CA ALA A 63 -11.41 10.09 0.21
C ALA A 63 -10.58 9.17 -0.69
N HIS A 64 -10.62 9.36 -2.01
CA HIS A 64 -9.87 8.56 -2.97
C HIS A 64 -8.35 8.66 -2.75
N MET A 65 -7.86 9.76 -2.17
CA MET A 65 -6.44 9.95 -1.87
C MET A 65 -5.94 9.01 -0.75
N ALA A 66 -6.84 8.40 0.03
CA ALA A 66 -6.47 7.44 1.06
C ALA A 66 -6.14 6.05 0.50
N VAL A 67 -6.24 5.83 -0.81
CA VAL A 67 -5.92 4.57 -1.48
C VAL A 67 -4.78 4.80 -2.47
N HIS A 68 -3.79 3.90 -2.50
CA HIS A 68 -2.62 4.04 -3.36
C HIS A 68 -2.44 2.78 -4.23
N PRO A 69 -2.15 2.92 -5.54
CA PRO A 69 -2.03 1.78 -6.45
C PRO A 69 -0.86 0.85 -6.08
N ASN A 70 0.21 1.38 -5.51
CA ASN A 70 1.41 0.60 -5.14
C ASN A 70 1.48 0.27 -3.64
N CYS A 71 0.33 0.18 -2.95
CA CYS A 71 0.29 -0.22 -1.55
C CYS A 71 0.67 -1.71 -1.37
N GLY A 72 1.35 -2.04 -0.27
CA GLY A 72 1.69 -3.40 0.14
C GLY A 72 0.49 -4.36 0.13
N THR A 73 -0.70 -3.88 0.51
CA THR A 73 -1.94 -4.67 0.49
C THR A 73 -2.25 -5.22 -0.91
N ASN A 74 -2.03 -4.45 -1.98
CA ASN A 74 -2.27 -4.92 -3.35
C ASN A 74 -1.34 -6.07 -3.73
N PHE A 75 -0.06 -5.97 -3.35
CA PHE A 75 0.92 -7.02 -3.63
C PHE A 75 0.62 -8.30 -2.84
N VAL A 76 0.25 -8.17 -1.57
CA VAL A 76 -0.14 -9.32 -0.73
C VAL A 76 -1.40 -10.00 -1.28
N THR A 77 -2.44 -9.23 -1.64
CA THR A 77 -3.66 -9.78 -2.24
C THR A 77 -3.36 -10.49 -3.56
N SER A 78 -2.54 -9.89 -4.42
CA SER A 78 -2.13 -10.48 -5.70
C SER A 78 -1.34 -11.77 -5.53
N GLY A 79 -0.32 -11.76 -4.68
CA GLY A 79 0.51 -12.94 -4.42
C GLY A 79 -0.30 -14.09 -3.81
N MET A 80 -1.20 -13.79 -2.87
CA MET A 80 -2.05 -14.79 -2.24
C MET A 80 -3.02 -15.41 -3.25
N LEU A 81 -3.75 -14.61 -4.03
CA LEU A 81 -4.71 -15.13 -5.00
C LEU A 81 -4.04 -15.91 -6.13
N ALA A 82 -2.94 -15.38 -6.68
CA ALA A 82 -2.17 -16.08 -7.70
C ALA A 82 -1.61 -17.42 -7.20
N GLY A 83 -1.04 -17.42 -5.98
CA GLY A 83 -0.51 -18.63 -5.35
C GLY A 83 -1.60 -19.67 -5.07
N LEU A 84 -2.75 -19.26 -4.53
CA LEU A 84 -3.88 -20.15 -4.28
C LEU A 84 -4.45 -20.74 -5.56
N ALA A 85 -4.56 -19.95 -6.63
CA ALA A 85 -5.04 -20.42 -7.93
C ALA A 85 -4.09 -21.47 -8.54
N ALA A 86 -2.79 -21.20 -8.55
CA ALA A 86 -1.78 -22.15 -9.02
C ALA A 86 -1.77 -23.44 -8.19
N TRP A 87 -1.85 -23.30 -6.86
CA TRP A 87 -1.91 -24.44 -5.95
C TRP A 87 -3.15 -25.29 -6.20
N ALA A 88 -4.33 -24.68 -6.30
CA ALA A 88 -5.58 -25.40 -6.54
C ALA A 88 -5.53 -26.21 -7.85
N VAL A 89 -5.06 -25.61 -8.94
CA VAL A 89 -4.91 -26.31 -10.23
C VAL A 89 -3.90 -27.46 -10.14
N THR A 90 -2.80 -27.26 -9.43
CA THR A 90 -1.77 -28.30 -9.26
C THR A 90 -2.31 -29.49 -8.46
N VAL A 91 -3.02 -29.22 -7.35
CA VAL A 91 -3.66 -30.27 -6.54
C VAL A 91 -4.71 -31.03 -7.34
N LEU A 92 -5.60 -30.33 -8.03
CA LEU A 92 -6.64 -30.95 -8.86
C LEU A 92 -6.05 -31.80 -10.01
N SER A 93 -4.92 -31.38 -10.58
CA SER A 93 -4.26 -32.11 -11.68
C SER A 93 -3.48 -33.34 -11.21
N THR A 94 -2.96 -33.33 -9.98
CA THR A 94 -2.14 -34.41 -9.43
C THR A 94 -2.97 -35.46 -8.67
N GLN A 95 -4.12 -35.07 -8.12
CA GLN A 95 -5.02 -35.96 -7.37
C GLN A 95 -6.27 -36.39 -8.15
N GLY A 96 -6.51 -35.83 -9.34
CA GLY A 96 -7.67 -36.18 -10.17
C GLY A 96 -7.60 -37.57 -10.83
N GLU A 97 -8.70 -37.98 -11.47
CA GLU A 97 -8.83 -39.29 -12.13
C GLU A 97 -7.79 -39.51 -13.24
N ARG A 98 -7.44 -38.43 -13.96
CA ARG A 98 -6.30 -38.39 -14.89
C ARG A 98 -5.12 -37.72 -14.19
N LYS A 99 -4.36 -38.51 -13.44
CA LYS A 99 -3.16 -38.06 -12.74
C LYS A 99 -2.13 -37.53 -13.73
N ARG A 100 -1.84 -36.25 -13.64
CA ARG A 100 -0.70 -35.60 -14.32
C ARG A 100 0.41 -35.37 -13.31
N SER A 101 1.65 -35.36 -13.78
CA SER A 101 2.75 -34.91 -12.92
C SER A 101 2.60 -33.41 -12.60
N ALA A 102 3.19 -32.95 -11.50
CA ALA A 102 3.17 -31.52 -11.15
C ALA A 102 3.79 -30.66 -12.27
N TRP A 103 4.81 -31.19 -12.97
CA TRP A 103 5.46 -30.54 -14.11
C TRP A 103 4.52 -30.35 -15.30
N GLU A 104 3.68 -31.34 -15.59
CA GLU A 104 2.65 -31.25 -16.63
C GLU A 104 1.53 -30.26 -16.28
N ALA A 105 1.28 -30.01 -14.99
CA ALA A 105 0.27 -29.06 -14.52
C ALA A 105 0.75 -27.59 -14.56
N LEU A 106 2.07 -27.34 -14.66
CA LEU A 106 2.67 -26.01 -14.58
C LEU A 106 2.07 -25.00 -15.58
N PRO A 107 1.89 -25.30 -16.88
CA PRO A 107 1.32 -24.33 -17.81
C PRO A 107 -0.08 -23.86 -17.39
N THR A 108 -0.92 -24.80 -16.93
CA THR A 108 -2.27 -24.50 -16.45
C THR A 108 -2.24 -23.74 -15.13
N ALA A 109 -1.32 -24.09 -14.22
CA ALA A 109 -1.14 -23.40 -12.95
C ALA A 109 -0.69 -21.94 -13.16
N PHE A 110 0.24 -21.68 -14.09
CA PHE A 110 0.63 -20.32 -14.45
C PHE A 110 -0.54 -19.55 -15.08
N THR A 111 -1.29 -20.17 -15.98
CA THR A 111 -2.48 -19.55 -16.58
C THR A 111 -3.50 -19.15 -15.50
N ALA A 112 -3.76 -20.05 -14.54
CA ALA A 112 -4.67 -19.76 -13.44
C ALA A 112 -4.15 -18.65 -12.52
N ALA A 113 -2.86 -18.63 -12.20
CA ALA A 113 -2.24 -17.55 -11.45
C ALA A 113 -2.38 -16.19 -12.17
N THR A 114 -2.11 -16.14 -13.48
CA THR A 114 -2.27 -14.92 -14.28
C THR A 114 -3.72 -14.44 -14.30
N LEU A 115 -4.69 -15.35 -14.47
CA LEU A 115 -6.11 -15.00 -14.40
C LEU A 115 -6.51 -14.45 -13.03
N ALA A 116 -5.96 -15.02 -11.95
CA ALA A 116 -6.21 -14.54 -10.60
C ALA A 116 -5.71 -13.10 -10.36
N LEU A 117 -4.67 -12.64 -11.07
CA LEU A 117 -4.18 -11.26 -10.95
C LEU A 117 -5.21 -10.21 -11.41
N PHE A 118 -6.02 -10.52 -12.43
CA PHE A 118 -7.10 -9.61 -12.87
C PHE A 118 -8.16 -9.42 -11.78
N VAL A 119 -8.43 -10.47 -11.00
CA VAL A 119 -9.36 -10.40 -9.85
C VAL A 119 -8.69 -9.73 -8.64
N ALA A 120 -7.39 -9.95 -8.46
CA ALA A 120 -6.66 -9.43 -7.32
C ALA A 120 -6.55 -7.90 -7.32
N GLN A 121 -6.42 -7.27 -8.49
CA GLN A 121 -6.28 -5.82 -8.59
C GLN A 121 -7.48 -5.05 -7.97
N PRO A 122 -8.75 -5.26 -8.38
CA PRO A 122 -9.89 -4.59 -7.76
C PRO A 122 -10.11 -5.02 -6.30
N LEU A 123 -9.83 -6.29 -5.95
CA LEU A 123 -9.97 -6.76 -4.58
C LEU A 123 -8.96 -6.08 -3.64
N GLY A 124 -7.70 -5.93 -4.06
CA GLY A 124 -6.67 -5.24 -3.30
C GLY A 124 -7.05 -3.78 -3.02
N HIS A 125 -7.57 -3.07 -4.03
CA HIS A 125 -8.08 -1.71 -3.88
C HIS A 125 -9.21 -1.63 -2.84
N THR A 126 -10.17 -2.55 -2.93
CA THR A 126 -11.31 -2.63 -1.99
C THR A 126 -10.83 -2.93 -0.56
N LEU A 127 -9.90 -3.86 -0.41
CA LEU A 127 -9.29 -4.19 0.88
C LEU A 127 -8.55 -3.00 1.47
N GLN A 128 -7.86 -2.20 0.66
CA GLN A 128 -7.26 -0.97 1.15
C GLN A 128 -8.30 -0.02 1.73
N GLU A 129 -9.29 0.34 0.93
CA GLU A 129 -10.32 1.32 1.28
C GLU A 129 -11.09 0.96 2.56
N PHE A 130 -11.49 -0.32 2.70
CA PHE A 130 -12.35 -0.74 3.80
C PHE A 130 -11.60 -1.35 4.99
N VAL A 131 -10.40 -1.90 4.79
CA VAL A 131 -9.69 -2.66 5.84
C VAL A 131 -8.41 -1.96 6.29
N THR A 132 -7.54 -1.52 5.37
CA THR A 132 -6.18 -1.09 5.74
C THR A 132 -6.01 0.43 5.83
N THR A 133 -6.89 1.22 5.22
CA THR A 133 -6.84 2.68 5.22
C THR A 133 -8.13 3.30 5.73
N SER A 134 -8.12 4.62 5.90
CA SER A 134 -9.25 5.42 6.38
C SER A 134 -9.12 6.86 5.90
N ALA A 135 -10.08 7.35 5.15
CA ALA A 135 -10.19 8.78 4.81
C ALA A 135 -10.71 9.66 5.96
N GLN A 136 -11.27 9.07 7.03
CA GLN A 136 -11.85 9.82 8.15
C GLN A 136 -10.76 10.38 9.08
N VAL A 137 -10.21 11.54 8.73
CA VAL A 137 -9.05 12.15 9.42
C VAL A 137 -9.38 13.48 10.10
N GLN A 138 -10.66 13.69 10.44
CA GLN A 138 -11.10 14.90 11.13
C GLN A 138 -10.42 15.05 12.50
N GLY A 139 -9.93 16.27 12.78
CA GLY A 139 -9.19 16.59 14.00
C GLY A 139 -7.74 16.10 14.04
N VAL A 140 -7.27 15.30 13.06
CA VAL A 140 -5.84 14.95 12.97
C VAL A 140 -5.04 16.16 12.52
N ARG A 141 -3.91 16.41 13.19
CA ARG A 141 -3.01 17.52 12.89
C ARG A 141 -1.59 17.00 12.68
N LEU A 142 -0.84 17.68 11.83
CA LEU A 142 0.59 17.41 11.67
C LEU A 142 1.33 17.82 12.95
N GLY A 143 2.13 16.89 13.48
CA GLY A 143 3.12 17.13 14.53
C GLY A 143 4.46 17.55 13.92
N GLN A 144 5.54 16.90 14.36
CA GLN A 144 6.88 17.16 13.84
C GLN A 144 7.18 16.30 12.60
N VAL A 145 7.98 16.87 11.69
CA VAL A 145 8.62 16.14 10.59
C VAL A 145 10.13 16.17 10.82
N THR A 146 10.72 15.02 11.12
CA THR A 146 12.15 14.92 11.47
C THR A 146 12.90 13.98 10.55
N ARG A 147 14.07 14.40 10.06
CA ARG A 147 15.02 13.49 9.41
C ARG A 147 15.85 12.83 10.51
N ARG A 148 15.83 11.50 10.59
CA ARG A 148 16.42 10.75 11.72
C ARG A 148 17.82 10.20 11.42
N ALA A 149 18.00 9.53 10.27
CA ALA A 149 19.28 9.00 9.81
C ALA A 149 19.12 8.43 8.39
N ASP A 150 20.24 8.14 7.73
CA ASP A 150 20.24 7.37 6.48
C ASP A 150 20.35 5.87 6.81
N LEU A 151 19.41 5.06 6.32
CA LEU A 151 19.47 3.60 6.46
C LEU A 151 20.02 3.03 5.17
N GLY A 152 21.27 2.55 5.20
CA GLY A 152 21.93 2.02 4.00
C GLY A 152 22.07 3.04 2.87
N GLY A 153 22.25 4.33 3.22
CA GLY A 153 22.35 5.44 2.26
C GLY A 153 21.01 6.02 1.80
N VAL A 154 19.87 5.51 2.29
CA VAL A 154 18.54 6.06 1.98
C VAL A 154 18.07 6.97 3.12
N PRO A 155 17.73 8.25 2.87
CA PRO A 155 17.21 9.14 3.89
C PRO A 155 15.91 8.65 4.52
N VAL A 156 15.84 8.73 5.86
CA VAL A 156 14.65 8.35 6.64
C VAL A 156 14.05 9.57 7.32
N HIS A 157 12.76 9.80 7.05
CA HIS A 157 11.95 10.86 7.64
C HIS A 157 10.85 10.24 8.50
N LEU A 158 10.66 10.80 9.69
CA LEU A 158 9.55 10.48 10.59
C LEU A 158 8.54 11.62 10.54
N VAL A 159 7.29 11.29 10.23
CA VAL A 159 6.16 12.20 10.26
C VAL A 159 5.26 11.83 11.43
N GLU A 160 5.11 12.76 12.38
CA GLU A 160 4.24 12.58 13.54
C GLU A 160 2.85 13.16 13.27
N LEU A 161 1.82 12.45 13.71
CA LEU A 161 0.43 12.87 13.62
C LEU A 161 -0.19 12.94 15.02
N ILE A 162 -0.86 14.06 15.30
CA ILE A 162 -1.55 14.31 16.56
C ILE A 162 -3.03 14.00 16.34
N HIS A 163 -3.56 13.02 17.07
CA HIS A 163 -4.96 12.63 17.01
C HIS A 163 -5.77 13.33 18.12
N PRO A 164 -7.07 13.62 17.87
CA PRO A 164 -7.99 14.11 18.90
C PRO A 164 -8.35 13.01 19.91
#